data_AF-A0A2D9PQ41-F1
#
_entry.id   AF-A0A2D9PQ41-F1
#
_cell.length_a   1.000
_cell.length_b   1.000
_cell.length_c   1.000
_cell.angle_alpha   90.00
_cell.angle_beta   90.00
_cell.angle_gamma   90.00
#
_symmetry.space_group_name_H-M   'P 1'
#
loop_
_entity.id
_entity.type
_entity.pdbx_description
1 polymer ?
#
loop_
_entity_poly.entity_id
_entity_poly.type
_entity_poly.pdbx_seq_one_letter_code
_entity_poly.pdbx_strand_id
1 'polypeptide(L)'
;MYEALPQMRERGDGIVINISSISGIRSTALGGVAYSASKFAMAALGIASSNEANVDGVRVTNIYPGEVETPILEKRPNPVTDEHRARMLQPEDLGHLALSIATLPPRAHIPEVTIKPLSQEFM
;
A
#
# COMPACT_ATOMS: atom_id res chain seq x y z
N MET A 1 3.74 -1.61 14.52
CA MET A 1 4.11 -3.03 14.38
C MET A 1 4.22 -3.76 15.72
N TYR A 2 4.26 -3.07 16.86
CA TYR A 2 4.48 -3.68 18.17
C TYR A 2 3.42 -4.67 18.65
N GLU A 3 2.18 -4.58 18.19
CA GLU A 3 1.10 -5.47 18.65
C GLU A 3 1.16 -6.87 18.02
N ALA A 4 1.21 -6.95 16.68
CA ALA A 4 1.11 -8.22 15.97
C ALA A 4 2.48 -8.87 15.69
N LEU A 5 3.53 -8.07 15.52
CA LEU A 5 4.83 -8.57 15.07
C LEU A 5 5.50 -9.55 16.05
N PRO A 6 5.45 -9.34 17.40
CA PRO A 6 6.04 -10.30 18.34
C PRO A 6 5.47 -11.71 18.18
N GLN A 7 4.15 -11.84 18.02
CA GLN A 7 3.47 -13.14 17.85
C GLN A 7 3.76 -13.79 16.49
N MET A 8 4.02 -12.99 15.45
CA MET A 8 4.45 -13.48 14.14
C MET A 8 5.88 -14.03 14.20
N ARG A 9 6.78 -13.30 14.87
CA ARG A 9 8.18 -13.72 15.09
C ARG A 9 8.27 -15.01 15.87
N GLU A 10 7.52 -15.13 16.97
CA GLU A 10 7.50 -16.36 17.79
C GLU A 10 7.03 -17.59 16.99
N ARG A 11 6.06 -17.41 16.10
CA ARG A 11 5.55 -18.48 15.22
C ARG A 11 6.50 -18.81 14.06
N GLY A 12 7.44 -17.93 13.71
CA GLY A 12 8.27 -18.08 12.52
C GLY A 12 7.52 -17.90 11.20
N ASP A 13 6.31 -17.32 11.23
CA ASP A 13 5.46 -17.10 10.06
C ASP A 13 4.48 -15.95 10.28
N GLY A 14 4.22 -15.20 9.23
CA GLY A 14 3.25 -14.13 9.20
C GLY A 14 3.39 -13.26 7.98
N ILE A 15 2.37 -12.43 7.73
CA ILE A 15 2.43 -11.38 6.74
C ILE A 15 1.78 -10.11 7.28
N VAL A 16 2.49 -9.00 7.13
CA VAL A 16 1.95 -7.65 7.34
C VAL A 16 1.76 -7.00 5.98
N ILE A 17 0.54 -6.54 5.68
CA ILE A 17 0.23 -5.83 4.43
C ILE A 17 -0.06 -4.38 4.77
N ASN A 18 0.84 -3.47 4.38
CA ASN A 18 0.68 -2.04 4.56
C ASN A 18 0.04 -1.43 3.32
N ILE A 19 -1.02 -0.64 3.51
CA ILE A 19 -1.62 0.16 2.45
C ILE A 19 -1.01 1.57 2.47
N SER A 20 -0.02 1.81 1.61
CA SER A 20 0.63 3.11 1.43
C SER A 20 -0.11 3.94 0.37
N SER A 21 0.59 4.43 -0.65
CA SER A 21 0.11 5.23 -1.78
C SER A 21 1.25 5.32 -2.78
N ILE A 22 0.97 5.50 -4.08
CA ILE A 22 2.01 5.96 -5.02
C ILE A 22 2.68 7.25 -4.51
N SER A 23 1.96 8.09 -3.75
CA SER A 23 2.49 9.29 -3.08
C SER A 23 3.55 8.99 -2.02
N GLY A 24 3.74 7.73 -1.64
CA GLY A 24 4.80 7.29 -0.73
C GLY A 24 6.11 6.93 -1.42
N ILE A 25 6.13 6.92 -2.75
CA ILE A 25 7.34 6.66 -3.56
C ILE A 25 7.54 7.70 -4.67
N ARG A 26 6.50 8.47 -5.01
CA ARG A 26 6.47 9.52 -6.03
C ARG A 26 5.59 10.67 -5.58
N SER A 27 6.19 11.82 -5.28
CA SER A 27 5.42 12.98 -4.82
C SER A 27 4.80 13.72 -6.00
N THR A 28 3.50 14.03 -5.90
CA THR A 28 2.77 14.83 -6.89
C THR A 28 2.00 15.95 -6.20
N ALA A 29 1.68 17.02 -6.95
CA ALA A 29 0.84 18.11 -6.44
C ALA A 29 -0.55 17.63 -5.99
N LEU A 30 -1.07 16.54 -6.58
CA LEU A 30 -2.37 15.96 -6.24
C LEU A 30 -2.42 15.44 -4.79
N GLY A 31 -1.33 14.80 -4.32
CA GLY A 31 -1.24 14.34 -2.94
C GLY A 31 -0.99 15.48 -1.96
N GLY A 32 -0.17 16.45 -2.35
CA GLY A 32 0.24 17.55 -1.48
C GLY A 32 1.34 17.14 -0.48
N VAL A 33 2.07 18.12 0.02
CA VAL A 33 3.33 17.91 0.78
C VAL A 33 3.12 17.05 2.03
N ALA A 34 2.11 17.36 2.84
CA ALA A 34 1.86 16.65 4.10
C ALA A 34 1.46 15.18 3.89
N TYR A 35 0.58 14.92 2.93
CA TYR A 35 0.16 13.56 2.59
C TYR A 35 1.32 12.76 2.02
N SER A 36 2.05 13.31 1.04
CA SER A 36 3.24 12.65 0.48
C SER A 36 4.25 12.32 1.57
N ALA A 37 4.62 13.28 2.42
CA ALA A 37 5.55 13.05 3.54
C ALA A 37 5.08 11.91 4.45
N SER A 38 3.79 11.89 4.82
CA SER A 38 3.22 10.82 5.65
C SER A 38 3.29 9.44 4.96
N LYS A 39 3.07 9.38 3.64
CA LYS A 39 3.09 8.14 2.88
C LYS A 39 4.50 7.65 2.59
N PHE A 40 5.47 8.55 2.43
CA PHE A 40 6.89 8.21 2.40
C PHE A 40 7.35 7.64 3.75
N ALA A 41 6.90 8.22 4.86
CA ALA A 41 7.15 7.66 6.19
C ALA A 41 6.55 6.26 6.37
N MET A 42 5.32 6.04 5.87
CA MET A 42 4.71 4.70 5.86
C MET A 42 5.48 3.69 5.00
N ALA A 43 5.98 4.10 3.83
CA ALA A 43 6.82 3.24 2.99
C ALA A 43 8.11 2.85 3.73
N ALA A 44 8.82 3.83 4.30
CA ALA A 44 10.03 3.61 5.08
C ALA A 44 9.78 2.70 6.29
N LEU A 45 8.67 2.89 7.01
CA LEU A 45 8.27 2.02 8.12
C LEU A 45 8.13 0.56 7.67
N GLY A 46 7.44 0.31 6.56
CA GLY A 46 7.26 -1.04 6.03
C GLY A 46 8.56 -1.68 5.55
N ILE A 47 9.40 -0.93 4.84
CA ILE A 47 10.70 -1.40 4.33
C ILE A 47 11.64 -1.76 5.50
N ALA A 48 11.80 -0.85 6.46
CA ALA A 48 12.64 -1.08 7.62
C ALA A 48 12.17 -2.30 8.43
N SER A 49 10.85 -2.38 8.67
CA SER A 49 10.29 -3.51 9.41
C SER A 49 10.44 -4.83 8.67
N SER A 50 10.34 -4.85 7.34
CA SER A 50 10.62 -6.06 6.54
C SER A 50 12.06 -6.51 6.74
N ASN A 51 13.02 -5.59 6.64
CA ASN A 51 14.44 -5.91 6.79
C ASN A 51 14.75 -6.50 8.18
N GLU A 52 14.06 -6.03 9.22
CA GLU A 52 14.22 -6.54 10.58
C GLU A 52 13.49 -7.87 10.84
N ALA A 53 12.36 -8.13 10.16
CA ALA A 53 11.49 -9.26 10.48
C ALA A 53 11.65 -10.46 9.52
N ASN A 54 12.25 -10.26 8.35
CA ASN A 54 12.45 -11.32 7.36
C ASN A 54 13.26 -12.51 7.91
N VAL A 55 14.25 -12.23 8.78
CA VAL A 55 15.07 -13.28 9.41
C VAL A 55 14.27 -14.18 10.35
N ASP A 56 13.13 -13.69 10.85
CA ASP A 56 12.21 -14.42 11.72
C ASP A 56 11.09 -15.12 10.91
N GLY A 57 11.21 -15.19 9.58
CA GLY A 57 10.17 -15.80 8.72
C GLY A 57 8.92 -14.94 8.50
N VAL A 58 8.91 -13.69 8.96
CA VAL A 58 7.77 -12.78 8.79
C VAL A 58 7.93 -11.92 7.54
N ARG A 59 6.92 -11.94 6.68
CA ARG A 59 6.87 -11.13 5.45
C ARG A 59 6.20 -9.78 5.72
N VAL A 60 6.69 -8.73 5.06
CA VAL A 60 6.02 -7.42 5.05
C VAL A 60 5.87 -6.94 3.62
N THR A 61 4.65 -6.59 3.21
CA THR A 61 4.35 -6.10 1.87
C THR A 61 3.82 -4.68 1.94
N ASN A 62 4.44 -3.77 1.20
CA ASN A 62 3.90 -2.44 0.96
C ASN A 62 3.14 -2.41 -0.37
N ILE A 63 1.85 -2.11 -0.30
CA ILE A 63 1.04 -1.81 -1.49
C ILE A 63 1.04 -0.29 -1.70
N TYR A 64 1.30 0.14 -2.94
CA TYR A 64 1.25 1.53 -3.37
C TYR A 64 0.11 1.74 -4.38
N PRO A 65 -1.14 1.97 -3.90
CA PRO A 65 -2.26 2.26 -4.78
C PRO A 65 -2.11 3.64 -5.44
N GLY A 66 -2.52 3.74 -6.70
CA GLY A 66 -2.87 4.98 -7.38
C GLY A 66 -4.21 5.52 -6.90
N GLU A 67 -4.92 6.22 -7.78
CA GLU A 67 -6.28 6.68 -7.47
C GLU A 67 -7.24 5.50 -7.36
N VAL A 68 -7.97 5.45 -6.25
CA VAL A 68 -8.99 4.45 -5.94
C VAL A 68 -10.29 5.18 -5.60
N GLU A 69 -11.40 4.70 -6.16
CA GLU A 69 -12.74 5.17 -5.81
C GLU A 69 -13.04 4.76 -4.36
N THR A 70 -12.80 5.71 -3.44
CA THR A 70 -13.23 5.61 -2.05
C THR A 70 -13.71 6.99 -1.56
N PRO A 71 -14.39 7.04 -0.39
CA PRO A 71 -14.78 8.31 0.23
C PRO A 71 -13.63 9.28 0.54
N ILE A 72 -12.35 8.86 0.46
CA ILE A 72 -11.21 9.79 0.61
C ILE A 72 -11.23 10.92 -0.43
N LEU A 73 -11.85 10.68 -1.59
CA LEU A 73 -11.95 11.66 -2.67
C LEU A 73 -12.74 12.90 -2.26
N GLU A 74 -13.67 12.77 -1.30
CA GLU A 74 -14.46 13.88 -0.75
C GLU A 74 -13.60 14.88 0.02
N LYS A 75 -12.39 14.49 0.44
CA LYS A 75 -11.44 15.36 1.15
C LYS A 75 -10.55 16.16 0.20
N ARG A 76 -10.68 15.99 -1.12
CA ARG A 76 -9.91 16.76 -2.09
C ARG A 76 -10.45 18.18 -2.19
N PRO A 77 -9.58 19.18 -2.41
CA PRO A 77 -10.00 20.58 -2.55
C PRO A 77 -10.89 20.79 -3.78
N ASN A 78 -10.63 20.02 -4.85
CA ASN A 78 -11.40 20.06 -6.08
C ASN A 78 -12.23 18.77 -6.21
N PRO A 79 -13.55 18.87 -6.45
CA PRO A 79 -14.38 17.71 -6.74
C PRO A 79 -13.85 16.93 -7.95
N VAL A 80 -13.98 15.61 -7.87
CA VAL A 80 -13.61 14.70 -8.95
C VAL A 80 -14.85 14.39 -9.78
N THR A 81 -14.78 14.52 -11.10
CA THR A 81 -15.91 14.23 -11.99
C THR A 81 -16.24 12.74 -12.00
N ASP A 82 -17.50 12.39 -12.24
CA ASP A 82 -17.94 10.99 -12.33
C ASP A 82 -17.19 10.23 -13.45
N GLU A 83 -16.88 10.89 -14.56
CA GLU A 83 -16.08 10.32 -15.64
C GLU A 83 -14.65 9.96 -15.17
N HIS A 84 -14.03 10.79 -14.33
CA HIS A 84 -12.72 10.46 -13.77
C HIS A 84 -12.82 9.34 -12.73
N ARG A 85 -13.85 9.37 -11.87
CA ARG A 85 -14.12 8.32 -10.87
C ARG A 85 -14.33 6.94 -11.53
N ALA A 86 -15.04 6.89 -12.65
CA ALA A 86 -15.27 5.66 -13.41
C ALA A 86 -14.01 5.02 -14.01
N ARG A 87 -12.90 5.77 -14.09
CA ARG A 87 -11.60 5.28 -14.58
C ARG A 87 -10.63 4.93 -13.46
N MET A 88 -10.98 5.17 -12.19
CA MET A 88 -10.15 4.82 -11.04
C MET A 88 -10.20 3.32 -10.75
N LEU A 89 -9.22 2.84 -9.97
CA LEU A 89 -9.32 1.53 -9.33
C LEU A 89 -10.54 1.51 -8.42
N GLN A 90 -11.12 0.34 -8.23
CA GLN A 90 -12.18 0.10 -7.26
C GLN A 90 -11.61 -0.54 -5.99
N PRO A 91 -12.27 -0.42 -4.83
CA PRO A 91 -11.81 -1.06 -3.58
C PRO A 91 -11.58 -2.57 -3.72
N GLU A 92 -12.38 -3.23 -4.55
CA GLU A 92 -12.30 -4.66 -4.84
C GLU A 92 -10.99 -5.04 -5.52
N ASP A 93 -10.40 -4.16 -6.36
CA ASP A 93 -9.10 -4.40 -6.98
C ASP A 93 -8.00 -4.53 -5.92
N LEU A 94 -8.06 -3.70 -4.88
CA LEU A 94 -7.12 -3.74 -3.76
C LEU A 94 -7.41 -4.92 -2.82
N GLY A 95 -8.69 -5.26 -2.64
CA GLY A 95 -9.10 -6.46 -1.92
C GLY A 95 -8.56 -7.74 -2.54
N HIS A 96 -8.71 -7.90 -3.86
CA HIS A 96 -8.16 -9.05 -4.61
C HIS A 96 -6.63 -9.09 -4.55
N LEU A 97 -5.96 -7.94 -4.69
CA LEU A 97 -4.50 -7.88 -4.60
C LEU A 97 -4.01 -8.27 -3.21
N ALA A 98 -4.60 -7.72 -2.15
CA ALA A 98 -4.25 -8.03 -0.77
C ALA A 98 -4.48 -9.52 -0.44
N LEU A 99 -5.60 -10.10 -0.88
CA LEU A 99 -5.88 -11.53 -0.72
C LEU A 99 -4.87 -12.39 -1.48
N SER A 100 -4.53 -12.02 -2.71
CA SER A 100 -3.54 -12.74 -3.52
C SER A 100 -2.17 -12.76 -2.82
N ILE A 101 -1.74 -11.62 -2.26
CA ILE A 101 -0.50 -11.50 -1.49
C ILE A 101 -0.57 -12.35 -0.22
N ALA A 102 -1.66 -12.27 0.53
CA ALA A 102 -1.85 -12.99 1.79
C ALA A 102 -1.84 -14.52 1.62
N THR A 103 -2.29 -15.00 0.46
CA THR A 103 -2.41 -16.44 0.14
C THR A 103 -1.18 -17.02 -0.55
N LEU A 104 -0.14 -16.20 -0.82
CA LEU A 104 1.13 -16.71 -1.32
C LEU A 104 1.76 -17.70 -0.33
N PRO A 105 2.36 -18.79 -0.83
CA PRO A 105 3.02 -19.76 0.03
C PRO A 105 4.18 -19.10 0.82
N PRO A 106 4.59 -19.62 1.98
CA PRO A 106 5.57 -18.96 2.86
C PRO A 106 6.91 -18.61 2.19
N ARG A 107 7.34 -19.40 1.20
CA ARG A 107 8.57 -19.16 0.42
C ARG A 107 8.50 -17.97 -0.55
N ALA A 108 7.30 -17.46 -0.84
CA ALA A 108 7.08 -16.40 -1.81
C ALA A 108 6.75 -15.09 -1.07
N HIS A 109 7.46 -14.03 -1.43
CA HIS A 109 7.30 -12.71 -0.81
C HIS A 109 7.28 -11.64 -1.89
N ILE A 110 6.25 -10.80 -1.85
CA ILE A 110 6.18 -9.56 -2.61
C ILE A 110 6.49 -8.43 -1.63
N PRO A 111 7.71 -7.88 -1.60
CA PRO A 111 8.05 -6.82 -0.64
C PRO A 111 7.29 -5.53 -0.95
N GLU A 112 7.12 -5.23 -2.24
CA GLU A 112 6.56 -3.97 -2.73
C GLU A 112 5.74 -4.23 -4.00
N VAL A 113 4.58 -3.59 -4.11
CA VAL A 113 3.76 -3.65 -5.33
C VAL A 113 3.05 -2.32 -5.56
N THR A 114 3.06 -1.87 -6.81
CA THR A 114 2.31 -0.69 -7.25
C THR A 114 1.15 -1.12 -8.13
N ILE A 115 -0.03 -0.59 -7.87
CA ILE A 115 -1.22 -0.77 -8.70
C ILE A 115 -1.85 0.60 -8.93
N LYS A 116 -2.17 0.94 -10.18
CA LYS A 116 -2.76 2.24 -10.54
C LYS A 116 -3.79 2.07 -11.65
N PRO A 117 -4.73 3.01 -11.80
CA PRO A 117 -5.50 3.15 -13.03
C PRO A 117 -4.62 3.16 -14.27
N LEU A 118 -5.11 2.63 -15.38
CA LEU A 118 -4.41 2.72 -16.67
C LEU A 118 -4.21 4.19 -17.08
N SER A 119 -5.23 5.03 -16.86
CA SER A 119 -5.24 6.45 -17.21
C SER A 119 -4.37 7.33 -16.32
N GLN A 120 -3.90 6.83 -15.17
CA GLN A 120 -3.06 7.60 -14.28
C GLN A 120 -1.59 7.45 -14.71
N GLU A 121 -0.87 8.56 -14.90
CA GLU A 121 0.56 8.50 -15.16
C GLU A 121 1.36 7.98 -13.96
N PHE A 122 2.45 7.26 -14.24
CA PHE A 122 3.42 6.83 -13.25
C PHE A 122 4.71 7.61 -13.45
N MET A 123 4.72 8.86 -12.98
CA MET A 123 5.90 9.73 -12.93
C MET A 123 6.78 9.33 -11.75
#